data_AF-A0A7S1C0E5-F1
#
_entry.id   AF-A0A7S1C0E5-F1
#
_cell.length_a   1.000
_cell.length_b   1.000
_cell.length_c   1.000
_cell.angle_alpha   90.00
_cell.angle_beta   90.00
_cell.angle_gamma   90.00
#
_symmetry.space_group_name_H-M   'P 1'
#
loop_
_entity.id
_entity.type
_entity.pdbx_description
1 polymer ?
#
loop_
_entity_poly.entity_id
_entity_poly.type
_entity_poly.pdbx_seq_one_letter_code
_entity_poly.pdbx_strand_id
1 'polypeptide(L)'
;SHPGNIYLRYLVANMKETYILKSSKRGKTRIAQDLVDRIRAREPPGRFLAQDENDGKWYNVGNQKARQKLSQCLREGSSKIKAKAQTYQKKKSSQLISSDLIFLEKDSRLKNATAQLKK
;
A
#
# COMPACT_ATOMS: atom_id res chain seq x y z
N SER A 1 -20.46 14.16 -9.42
CA SER A 1 -19.70 13.37 -8.42
C SER A 1 -20.33 13.55 -7.04
N HIS A 2 -20.80 12.48 -6.39
CA HIS A 2 -21.43 12.55 -5.07
C HIS A 2 -20.41 12.87 -3.95
N PRO A 3 -20.73 13.69 -2.92
CA PRO A 3 -19.80 14.04 -1.83
C PRO A 3 -19.17 12.82 -1.12
N GLY A 4 -19.95 11.76 -0.90
CA GLY A 4 -19.43 10.51 -0.33
C GLY A 4 -18.37 9.83 -1.21
N ASN A 5 -18.51 9.90 -2.54
CA ASN A 5 -17.54 9.33 -3.47
C ASN A 5 -16.26 10.17 -3.55
N ILE A 6 -16.37 11.48 -3.38
CA ILE A 6 -15.22 12.39 -3.26
C ILE A 6 -14.42 12.04 -2.00
N TYR A 7 -15.11 11.91 -0.87
CA TYR A 7 -14.49 11.54 0.41
C TYR A 7 -13.83 10.15 0.36
N LEU A 8 -14.49 9.17 -0.26
CA LEU A 8 -13.91 7.83 -0.48
C LEU A 8 -12.59 7.93 -1.26
N ARG A 9 -12.55 8.69 -2.36
CA ARG A 9 -11.34 8.88 -3.16
C ARG A 9 -10.23 9.55 -2.36
N TYR A 10 -10.56 10.54 -1.55
CA TYR A 10 -9.62 11.18 -0.63
C TYR A 10 -9.03 10.17 0.36
N LEU A 11 -9.86 9.37 1.05
CA LEU A 11 -9.38 8.35 1.99
C LEU A 11 -8.48 7.31 1.32
N VAL A 12 -8.90 6.82 0.14
CA VAL A 12 -8.13 5.83 -0.64
C VAL A 12 -6.77 6.43 -1.01
N ALA A 13 -6.71 7.65 -1.51
CA ALA A 13 -5.45 8.29 -1.88
C ALA A 13 -4.47 8.39 -0.71
N ASN A 14 -4.95 8.78 0.48
CA ASN A 14 -4.11 8.92 1.67
C ASN A 14 -3.64 7.59 2.26
N MET A 15 -4.47 6.54 2.21
CA MET A 15 -4.13 5.23 2.83
C MET A 15 -3.49 4.24 1.85
N LYS A 16 -3.41 4.58 0.56
CA LYS A 16 -2.95 3.67 -0.49
C LYS A 16 -1.55 3.14 -0.25
N GLU A 17 -0.61 4.02 0.09
CA GLU A 17 0.78 3.66 0.33
C GLU A 17 0.89 2.72 1.54
N THR A 18 0.29 3.09 2.66
CA THR A 18 0.26 2.26 3.88
C THR A 18 -0.33 0.87 3.61
N TYR A 19 -1.40 0.78 2.82
CA TYR A 19 -2.00 -0.48 2.43
C TYR A 19 -1.08 -1.35 1.55
N ILE A 20 -0.42 -0.74 0.57
CA ILE A 20 0.48 -1.44 -0.37
C ILE A 20 1.73 -1.94 0.33
N LEU A 21 2.33 -1.11 1.20
CA LEU A 21 3.53 -1.45 1.98
C LEU A 21 3.25 -2.51 3.05
N LYS A 22 1.99 -2.73 3.43
CA LYS A 22 1.63 -3.80 4.36
C LYS A 22 1.90 -5.16 3.73
N SER A 23 2.68 -6.00 4.40
CA SER A 23 2.94 -7.38 3.94
C SER A 23 1.78 -8.32 4.30
N SER A 24 1.23 -8.19 5.52
CA SER A 24 0.26 -9.14 6.06
C SER A 24 -1.17 -8.95 5.51
N LYS A 25 -1.82 -10.05 5.13
CA LYS A 25 -3.23 -10.08 4.69
C LYS A 25 -4.17 -9.53 5.78
N ARG A 26 -3.95 -9.92 7.04
CA ARG A 26 -4.72 -9.42 8.20
C ARG A 26 -4.59 -7.89 8.34
N GLY A 27 -3.39 -7.34 8.15
CA GLY A 27 -3.16 -5.89 8.21
C GLY A 27 -3.93 -5.15 7.12
N LYS A 28 -3.92 -5.66 5.89
CA LYS A 28 -4.69 -5.11 4.77
C LYS A 28 -6.20 -5.11 5.05
N THR A 29 -6.71 -6.22 5.56
CA THR A 29 -8.13 -6.34 5.95
C THR A 29 -8.49 -5.32 7.02
N ARG A 30 -7.63 -5.11 8.03
CA ARG A 30 -7.86 -4.13 9.10
C ARG A 30 -7.91 -2.69 8.56
N ILE A 31 -7.00 -2.33 7.66
CA ILE A 31 -7.02 -1.00 6.99
C ILE A 31 -8.33 -0.80 6.24
N ALA A 32 -8.77 -1.80 5.46
CA ALA A 32 -10.03 -1.69 4.72
C ALA A 32 -11.25 -1.58 5.64
N GLN A 33 -11.27 -2.30 6.77
CA GLN A 33 -12.35 -2.22 7.77
C GLN A 33 -12.37 -0.83 8.43
N ASP A 34 -11.22 -0.34 8.89
CA ASP A 34 -11.10 0.99 9.52
C ASP A 34 -11.62 2.10 8.60
N LEU A 35 -11.32 2.03 7.30
CA LEU A 35 -11.85 2.98 6.33
C LEU A 35 -13.38 2.90 6.15
N VAL A 36 -13.97 1.70 6.21
CA VAL A 36 -15.44 1.54 6.18
C VAL A 36 -16.05 2.23 7.41
N ASP A 37 -15.48 1.98 8.58
CA ASP A 37 -16.00 2.50 9.85
C ASP A 37 -15.92 4.02 9.88
N ARG A 38 -14.79 4.61 9.42
CA ARG A 38 -14.64 6.07 9.26
C ARG A 38 -15.66 6.69 8.32
N ILE A 39 -16.02 6.02 7.23
CA ILE A 39 -17.02 6.53 6.27
C ILE A 39 -18.41 6.52 6.92
N ARG A 40 -18.72 5.48 7.69
CA ARG A 40 -20.03 5.32 8.33
C ARG A 40 -20.21 6.20 9.57
N ALA A 41 -19.13 6.54 10.25
CA ALA A 41 -19.13 7.41 11.42
C ALA A 41 -19.25 8.91 11.10
N ARG A 42 -19.37 9.31 9.82
CA ARG A 42 -19.61 10.72 9.46
C ARG A 42 -21.04 11.14 9.79
N GLU A 43 -21.24 12.45 9.88
CA GLU A 43 -22.56 13.08 9.92
C GLU A 43 -22.77 13.89 8.62
N PRO A 44 -23.71 13.50 7.74
CA PRO A 44 -24.53 12.28 7.77
C PRO A 44 -23.72 11.00 7.47
N PRO A 45 -24.21 9.82 7.90
CA PRO A 45 -23.50 8.56 7.75
C PRO A 45 -23.31 8.18 6.28
N GLY A 46 -22.06 7.87 5.93
CA GLY A 46 -21.71 7.38 4.61
C GLY A 46 -22.29 5.99 4.35
N ARG A 47 -22.82 5.77 3.14
CA ARG A 47 -23.40 4.50 2.71
C ARG A 47 -22.63 3.93 1.52
N PHE A 48 -22.54 2.61 1.49
CA PHE A 48 -22.06 1.88 0.34
C PHE A 48 -23.28 1.27 -0.32
N LEU A 49 -23.49 1.57 -1.61
CA LEU A 49 -24.67 1.12 -2.34
C LEU A 49 -24.25 0.16 -3.44
N ALA A 50 -25.08 -0.84 -3.69
CA ALA A 50 -25.04 -1.67 -4.89
C ALA A 50 -26.44 -1.68 -5.51
N GLN A 51 -26.47 -1.70 -6.84
CA GLN A 51 -27.70 -1.88 -7.58
C GLN A 51 -28.07 -3.36 -7.58
N ASP A 52 -29.33 -3.69 -7.31
CA ASP A 52 -29.86 -5.02 -7.54
C ASP A 52 -30.24 -5.15 -9.02
N GLU A 53 -29.86 -6.27 -9.62
CA GLU A 53 -30.08 -6.54 -11.04
C GLU A 53 -31.54 -6.87 -11.33
N ASN A 54 -32.31 -7.33 -10.33
CA ASN A 54 -33.69 -7.76 -10.52
C ASN A 54 -34.67 -6.58 -10.61
N ASP A 55 -34.47 -5.54 -9.79
CA ASP A 55 -35.39 -4.40 -9.70
C ASP A 55 -34.75 -3.05 -10.05
N GLY A 56 -33.43 -3.03 -10.31
CA GLY A 56 -32.68 -1.82 -10.65
C GLY A 56 -32.50 -0.83 -9.50
N LYS A 57 -32.90 -1.16 -8.26
CA LYS A 57 -32.84 -0.26 -7.10
C LYS A 57 -31.51 -0.38 -6.37
N TRP A 58 -31.18 0.66 -5.61
CA TRP A 58 -29.93 0.77 -4.87
C TRP A 58 -30.12 0.40 -3.40
N TYR A 59 -29.33 -0.57 -2.94
CA TYR A 59 -29.40 -1.08 -1.58
C TYR A 59 -28.10 -0.86 -0.82
N ASN A 60 -28.22 -0.62 0.49
CA ASN A 60 -27.06 -0.52 1.36
C ASN A 60 -26.37 -1.88 1.47
N VAL A 61 -25.07 -1.92 1.19
CA VAL A 61 -24.30 -3.15 1.26
C VAL A 61 -23.68 -3.33 2.64
N GLY A 62 -23.68 -4.58 3.10
CA GLY A 62 -23.07 -4.97 4.37
C GLY A 62 -21.54 -4.79 4.41
N ASN A 63 -20.97 -4.98 5.61
CA ASN A 63 -19.56 -4.74 5.90
C ASN A 63 -18.61 -5.50 4.96
N GLN A 64 -18.97 -6.73 4.59
CA GLN A 64 -18.16 -7.56 3.72
C GLN A 64 -18.00 -6.94 2.32
N LYS A 65 -19.11 -6.58 1.66
CA LYS A 65 -19.08 -5.95 0.33
C LYS A 65 -18.44 -4.57 0.38
N ALA A 66 -18.71 -3.78 1.43
CA ALA A 66 -18.06 -2.47 1.62
C ALA A 66 -16.53 -2.59 1.72
N ARG A 67 -16.02 -3.53 2.53
CA ARG A 67 -14.58 -3.84 2.63
C ARG A 67 -13.97 -4.30 1.32
N GLN A 68 -14.68 -5.16 0.57
CA GLN A 68 -14.20 -5.64 -0.73
C GLN A 68 -14.05 -4.48 -1.71
N LYS A 69 -15.04 -3.58 -1.77
CA LYS A 69 -14.98 -2.36 -2.58
C LYS A 69 -13.78 -1.50 -2.21
N LEU A 70 -13.57 -1.23 -0.92
CA LEU A 70 -12.42 -0.46 -0.44
C LEU A 70 -11.08 -1.14 -0.75
N SER A 71 -11.00 -2.46 -0.53
CA SER A 71 -9.80 -3.25 -0.86
C SER A 71 -9.49 -3.18 -2.36
N GLN A 72 -10.51 -3.17 -3.20
CA GLN A 72 -10.35 -3.03 -4.65
C GLN A 72 -9.82 -1.64 -5.02
N CYS A 73 -10.44 -0.56 -4.53
CA CYS A 73 -9.97 0.81 -4.77
C CYS A 73 -8.53 1.04 -4.29
N LEU A 74 -8.13 0.43 -3.17
CA LEU A 74 -6.77 0.50 -2.63
C LEU A 74 -5.74 -0.26 -3.50
N ARG A 75 -6.16 -1.34 -4.17
CA ARG A 75 -5.30 -2.14 -5.05
C ARG A 75 -5.11 -1.52 -6.42
N GLU A 76 -6.13 -0.87 -6.96
CA GLU A 76 -6.10 -0.26 -8.29
C GLU A 76 -4.94 0.74 -8.40
N GLY A 77 -4.13 0.66 -9.46
CA GLY A 77 -2.96 1.54 -9.63
C GLY A 77 -1.84 1.37 -8.60
N SER A 78 -1.77 0.22 -7.90
CA SER A 78 -0.70 -0.07 -6.93
C SER A 78 0.68 -0.36 -7.56
N SER A 79 0.75 -0.63 -8.86
CA SER A 79 1.98 -0.97 -9.58
C SER A 79 3.07 0.11 -9.45
N LYS A 80 2.71 1.38 -9.63
CA LYS A 80 3.66 2.51 -9.56
C LYS A 80 4.28 2.65 -8.16
N ILE A 81 3.48 2.46 -7.10
CA ILE A 81 3.94 2.60 -5.71
C ILE A 81 4.87 1.43 -5.35
N LYS A 82 4.54 0.21 -5.76
CA LYS A 82 5.42 -0.96 -5.57
C LYS A 82 6.77 -0.81 -6.27
N ALA A 83 6.76 -0.33 -7.52
CA ALA A 83 7.98 -0.10 -8.28
C ALA A 83 8.89 0.94 -7.60
N LYS A 84 8.33 2.07 -7.13
CA LYS A 84 9.08 3.07 -6.36
C LYS A 84 9.65 2.51 -5.06
N ALA A 85 8.88 1.71 -4.32
CA ALA A 85 9.36 1.07 -3.10
C ALA A 85 10.55 0.14 -3.39
N GLN A 86 10.49 -0.66 -4.45
CA GLN A 86 11.57 -1.57 -4.85
C GLN A 86 12.83 -0.83 -5.31
N THR A 87 12.70 0.25 -6.10
CA THR A 87 13.86 1.03 -6.55
C THR A 87 14.55 1.75 -5.39
N TYR A 88 13.79 2.26 -4.42
CA TYR A 88 14.35 2.83 -3.19
C TYR A 88 15.15 1.78 -2.40
N GLN A 89 14.60 0.58 -2.21
CA GLN A 89 15.32 -0.49 -1.51
C GLN A 89 16.61 -0.89 -2.24
N LYS A 90 16.57 -1.02 -3.57
CA LYS A 90 17.76 -1.35 -4.39
C LYS A 90 18.84 -0.27 -4.31
N LYS A 91 18.46 1.01 -4.33
CA LYS A 91 19.40 2.15 -4.17
C LYS A 91 20.04 2.17 -2.79
N LYS A 92 19.25 1.95 -1.73
CA LYS A 92 19.74 1.91 -0.36
C LYS A 92 20.72 0.76 -0.14
N SER A 93 20.39 -0.44 -0.64
CA SER A 93 21.29 -1.60 -0.56
C SER A 93 22.57 -1.38 -1.38
N SER A 94 22.50 -0.81 -2.58
CA SER A 94 23.71 -0.52 -3.37
C SER A 94 24.60 0.53 -2.72
N GLN A 95 24.00 1.53 -2.06
CA GLN A 95 24.76 2.57 -1.35
C GLN A 95 25.47 2.01 -0.11
N LEU A 96 24.81 1.14 0.65
CA LEU A 96 25.43 0.45 1.80
C LEU A 96 26.58 -0.46 1.36
N ILE A 97 26.38 -1.27 0.31
CA ILE A 97 27.45 -2.11 -0.24
C ILE A 97 28.63 -1.26 -0.74
N SER A 98 28.36 -0.13 -1.38
CA SER A 98 29.42 0.78 -1.84
C SER A 98 30.17 1.43 -0.67
N SER A 99 29.49 1.84 0.40
CA SER A 99 30.17 2.39 1.58
C SER A 99 31.03 1.35 2.28
N ASP A 100 30.54 0.12 2.38
CA ASP A 100 31.26 -0.99 3.02
C ASP A 100 32.48 -1.41 2.17
N LEU A 101 32.36 -1.44 0.85
CA LEU A 101 33.47 -1.67 -0.07
C LEU A 101 34.55 -0.58 0.04
N ILE A 102 34.16 0.70 0.06
CA ILE A 102 35.08 1.84 0.20
C ILE A 102 35.82 1.79 1.55
N PHE A 103 35.14 1.36 2.62
CA PHE A 103 35.75 1.19 3.94
C PHE A 103 36.81 0.07 3.92
N LEU A 104 36.49 -1.08 3.32
CA LEU A 104 37.42 -2.21 3.17
C LEU A 104 38.62 -1.88 2.28
N GLU A 105 38.47 -1.01 1.28
CA GLU A 105 39.55 -0.58 0.40
C GLU A 105 40.56 0.35 1.09
N LYS A 106 40.10 1.08 2.11
CA LYS A 106 40.93 2.02 2.90
C LYS A 106 41.68 1.36 4.07
N ASP A 107 41.21 0.22 4.60
CA ASP A 107 41.96 -0.53 5.61
C ASP A 107 43.02 -1.40 4.93
N SER A 108 44.29 -0.97 5.00
CA SER A 108 45.44 -1.68 4.42
C SER A 108 45.62 -3.10 4.94
N ARG A 109 45.04 -3.45 6.09
CA ARG A 109 45.13 -4.77 6.73
C ARG A 109 44.19 -5.82 6.12
N LEU A 110 43.16 -5.41 5.37
CA LEU A 110 42.11 -6.31 4.85
C LEU A 110 42.11 -6.48 3.32
N LYS A 111 43.00 -5.77 2.61
CA LYS A 111 43.10 -5.81 1.14
C LYS A 111 43.33 -7.21 0.56
N ASN A 112 43.91 -8.12 1.31
CA ASN A 112 44.24 -9.48 0.85
C ASN A 112 43.03 -10.46 0.88
N ALA A 113 41.96 -10.12 1.60
CA ALA A 113 40.79 -11.00 1.73
C ALA A 113 39.78 -10.83 0.58
N THR A 114 39.65 -9.64 0.01
CA THR A 114 38.69 -9.36 -1.08
C THR A 114 39.13 -9.88 -2.45
N ALA A 115 40.42 -10.15 -2.64
CA ALA A 115 40.97 -10.70 -3.88
C ALA A 115 40.63 -12.20 -4.10
N GLN A 116 40.24 -12.93 -3.05
CA GLN A 116 39.94 -14.37 -3.13
C GLN A 116 38.49 -14.70 -3.54
N LEU A 117 37.58 -13.73 -3.54
CA LEU A 117 36.15 -13.93 -3.84
C LEU A 117 35.74 -13.60 -5.29
N LYS A 118 36.68 -13.21 -6.15
CA LYS A 118 36.43 -12.87 -7.58
C LYS A 118 36.91 -13.95 -8.57
N LYS A 119 36.94 -15.23 -8.17
CA LYS A 119 37.18 -16.37 -9.07
C LYS A 119 35.91 -17.20 -9.24
#